data_AF-A0A2D6X946-F1
#
_entry.id   AF-A0A2D6X946-F1
#
_cell.length_a   1.000
_cell.length_b   1.000
_cell.length_c   1.000
_cell.angle_alpha   90.00
_cell.angle_beta   90.00
_cell.angle_gamma   90.00
#
_symmetry.space_group_name_H-M   'P 1'
#
loop_
_entity.id
_entity.type
_entity.pdbx_description
1 polymer ?
#
loop_
_entity_poly.entity_id
_entity_poly.type
_entity_poly.pdbx_seq_one_letter_code
_entity_poly.pdbx_strand_id
1 'polypeptide(L)'
;MVSTAALFPILSRMGTYLKLGADHYADARAAGKELGPDMLAFFIFGKMEGWDPKVGTQAVLDPETRKATARMLAGLIINLTA
;
A
#
# COMPACT_ATOMS: atom_id res chain seq x y z
N MET A 1 21.74 8.26 10.90
CA MET A 1 20.81 9.25 10.31
C MET A 1 20.34 8.67 8.98
N VAL A 2 19.03 8.46 8.79
CA VAL A 2 18.51 7.97 7.50
C VAL A 2 18.56 9.11 6.50
N SER A 3 19.24 8.92 5.36
CA SER A 3 19.28 9.94 4.33
C SER A 3 17.93 10.03 3.62
N THR A 4 17.49 11.24 3.29
CA THR A 4 16.25 11.46 2.52
C THR A 4 16.26 10.69 1.19
N ALA A 5 17.44 10.49 0.61
CA ALA A 5 17.65 9.70 -0.61
C ALA A 5 17.26 8.21 -0.42
N ALA A 6 17.43 7.64 0.77
CA ALA A 6 17.03 6.26 1.07
C ALA A 6 15.51 6.09 1.23
N LEU A 7 14.77 7.18 1.51
CA LEU A 7 13.32 7.15 1.64
C LEU A 7 12.61 7.18 0.29
N PHE A 8 13.21 7.82 -0.71
CA PHE A 8 12.58 8.02 -2.02
C PHE A 8 12.15 6.70 -2.71
N PRO A 9 12.98 5.63 -2.76
CA PRO A 9 12.56 4.37 -3.36
C PRO A 9 11.39 3.72 -2.61
N ILE A 10 11.35 3.85 -1.28
CA ILE A 10 10.27 3.32 -0.45
C ILE A 10 8.97 4.04 -0.76
N LEU A 11 8.98 5.38 -0.74
CA LEU A 11 7.82 6.21 -1.03
C LEU A 11 7.32 6.01 -2.48
N SER A 12 8.23 5.90 -3.46
CA SER A 12 7.88 5.61 -4.85
C SER A 12 7.18 4.25 -4.98
N ARG A 13 7.67 3.23 -4.26
CA ARG A 13 7.05 1.90 -4.26
C ARG A 13 5.69 1.91 -3.55
N MET A 14 5.54 2.64 -2.45
CA MET A 14 4.24 2.86 -1.80
C MET A 14 3.25 3.54 -2.75
N GLY A 15 3.69 4.54 -3.51
CA GLY A 15 2.88 5.19 -4.54
C GLY A 15 2.39 4.21 -5.63
N THR A 16 3.23 3.22 -5.98
CA THR A 16 2.83 2.15 -6.91
C THR A 16 1.70 1.30 -6.33
N TYR A 17 1.78 0.90 -5.06
CA TYR A 17 0.71 0.12 -4.42
C TYR A 17 -0.56 0.94 -4.19
N LEU A 18 -0.41 2.23 -3.88
CA LEU A 18 -1.53 3.16 -3.78
C LEU A 18 -2.28 3.24 -5.12
N LYS A 19 -1.54 3.39 -6.23
CA LYS A 19 -2.13 3.40 -7.58
C LYS A 19 -2.84 2.08 -7.90
N LEU A 20 -2.19 0.94 -7.68
CA LEU A 20 -2.79 -0.38 -7.95
C LEU A 20 -4.07 -0.59 -7.13
N GLY A 21 -4.06 -0.18 -5.86
CA GLY A 21 -5.25 -0.23 -5.01
C GLY A 21 -6.36 0.70 -5.48
N ALA A 22 -6.02 1.93 -5.88
CA ALA A 22 -6.99 2.90 -6.41
C ALA A 22 -7.63 2.41 -7.72
N ASP A 23 -6.84 1.88 -8.64
CA ASP A 23 -7.32 1.32 -9.90
C ASP A 23 -8.28 0.14 -9.61
N HIS A 24 -7.90 -0.78 -8.72
CA HIS A 24 -8.76 -1.90 -8.32
C HIS A 24 -10.07 -1.45 -7.64
N TYR A 25 -10.01 -0.42 -6.80
CA TYR A 25 -11.17 0.15 -6.15
C TYR A 25 -12.14 0.80 -7.15
N ALA A 26 -11.59 1.57 -8.11
CA ALA A 26 -12.37 2.19 -9.17
C ALA A 26 -13.06 1.15 -10.07
N ASP A 27 -12.34 0.10 -10.47
CA ASP A 27 -12.90 -1.01 -11.27
C ASP A 27 -14.05 -1.71 -10.54
N ALA A 28 -13.89 -1.95 -9.23
CA ALA A 28 -14.94 -2.56 -8.42
C ALA A 28 -16.19 -1.67 -8.33
N ARG A 29 -16.02 -0.36 -8.12
CA ARG A 29 -17.13 0.60 -8.10
C ARG A 29 -17.84 0.69 -9.45
N ALA A 30 -17.08 0.70 -10.55
CA ALA A 30 -17.64 0.69 -11.91
C ALA A 30 -18.47 -0.58 -12.18
N ALA A 31 -18.10 -1.70 -11.55
CA ALA A 31 -18.86 -2.94 -11.58
C ALA A 31 -20.02 -2.99 -10.56
N GLY A 32 -20.34 -1.89 -9.87
CA GLY A 32 -21.41 -1.81 -8.87
C GLY A 32 -21.09 -2.53 -7.56
N LYS A 33 -19.82 -2.83 -7.29
CA LYS A 33 -19.37 -3.46 -6.04
C LYS A 33 -18.83 -2.42 -5.07
N GLU A 34 -19.17 -2.59 -3.81
CA GLU A 34 -18.60 -1.80 -2.72
C GLU A 34 -17.49 -2.60 -2.05
N LEU A 35 -16.25 -2.10 -2.15
CA LEU A 35 -15.11 -2.69 -1.45
C LEU A 35 -14.91 -1.98 -0.12
N GLY A 36 -15.12 -2.70 0.98
CA GLY A 36 -14.77 -2.23 2.31
C GLY A 36 -13.25 -2.08 2.50
N PRO A 37 -12.82 -1.31 3.52
CA PRO A 37 -11.42 -1.03 3.80
C PRO A 37 -10.57 -2.29 4.02
N ASP A 38 -11.11 -3.31 4.69
CA ASP A 38 -10.38 -4.55 4.95
C ASP A 38 -10.12 -5.39 3.67
N MET A 39 -11.10 -5.42 2.76
CA MET A 39 -10.95 -6.12 1.48
C MET A 39 -9.90 -5.45 0.59
N LEU A 40 -9.93 -4.12 0.53
CA LEU A 40 -8.94 -3.36 -0.21
C LEU A 40 -7.54 -3.48 0.41
N ALA A 41 -7.44 -3.47 1.75
CA ALA A 41 -6.18 -3.69 2.45
C ALA A 41 -5.61 -5.09 2.18
N PHE A 42 -6.46 -6.12 2.14
CA PHE A 42 -6.04 -7.48 1.80
C PHE A 42 -5.47 -7.57 0.38
N PHE A 43 -6.14 -6.95 -0.60
CA PHE A 43 -5.63 -6.85 -1.97
C PHE A 43 -4.25 -6.18 -2.03
N ILE A 44 -4.09 -5.01 -1.38
CA ILE A 44 -2.83 -4.27 -1.35
C ILE A 44 -1.74 -5.09 -0.68
N PHE A 45 -2.03 -5.74 0.45
CA PHE A 45 -1.09 -6.61 1.16
C PHE A 45 -0.57 -7.73 0.25
N GLY A 46 -1.45 -8.37 -0.54
CA GLY A 46 -1.05 -9.36 -1.54
C GLY A 46 -0.14 -8.79 -2.63
N LYS A 47 -0.35 -7.53 -3.05
CA LYS A 47 0.56 -6.86 -4.02
C LYS A 47 1.91 -6.48 -3.42
N MET A 48 2.00 -6.37 -2.09
CA MET A 48 3.24 -6.11 -1.37
C MET A 48 4.03 -7.40 -1.08
N GLU A 49 3.54 -8.58 -1.47
CA GLU A 49 4.27 -9.83 -1.32
C GLU A 49 5.63 -9.78 -2.03
N GLY A 50 6.68 -10.24 -1.36
CA GLY A 50 8.06 -10.15 -1.85
C GLY A 50 8.71 -8.76 -1.73
N TRP A 51 7.99 -7.74 -1.24
CA TRP A 51 8.61 -6.45 -0.94
C TRP A 51 9.29 -6.48 0.44
N ASP A 52 10.62 -6.50 0.43
CA ASP A 52 11.50 -6.47 1.62
C ASP A 52 12.43 -5.24 1.57
N PRO A 53 11.91 -4.02 1.79
CA PRO A 53 12.72 -2.81 1.78
C PRO A 53 13.68 -2.78 2.96
N LYS A 54 14.92 -2.40 2.67
CA LYS A 54 15.99 -2.24 3.67
C LYS A 54 16.55 -0.83 3.61
N VAL A 55 16.84 -0.26 4.78
CA VAL A 55 17.58 0.99 4.93
C VAL A 55 18.88 0.65 5.65
N GLY A 56 19.98 0.61 4.90
CA GLY A 56 21.22 0.01 5.39
C GLY A 56 21.03 -1.48 5.67
N THR A 57 21.27 -1.91 6.90
CA THR A 57 21.10 -3.30 7.36
C THR A 57 19.73 -3.58 7.97
N GLN A 58 18.89 -2.56 8.16
CA GLN A 58 17.61 -2.68 8.85
C GLN A 58 16.48 -2.99 7.87
N ALA A 59 15.73 -4.05 8.14
CA ALA A 59 14.47 -4.33 7.46
C ALA A 59 13.40 -3.34 7.91
N VAL A 60 12.67 -2.75 6.96
CA VAL A 60 11.67 -1.70 7.23
C VAL A 60 10.25 -2.27 7.30
N LEU A 61 10.01 -3.42 6.67
CA LEU A 61 8.69 -4.06 6.65
C LEU A 61 8.78 -5.49 7.15
N ASP A 62 8.66 -5.67 8.45
CA ASP A 62 8.21 -6.96 9.00
C ASP A 62 6.74 -7.24 8.57
N PRO A 63 6.26 -8.49 8.70
CA PRO A 63 4.92 -8.87 8.25
C PRO A 63 3.78 -8.01 8.84
N GLU A 64 3.88 -7.61 10.12
CA GLU A 64 2.85 -6.79 10.76
C GLU A 64 2.90 -5.34 10.26
N THR A 65 4.10 -4.78 10.10
CA THR A 65 4.26 -3.44 9.51
C THR A 65 3.78 -3.41 8.06
N ARG A 66 3.98 -4.49 7.28
CA ARG A 66 3.43 -4.63 5.92
C ARG A 66 1.90 -4.62 5.93
N LYS A 67 1.28 -5.34 6.86
CA LYS A 67 -0.18 -5.34 7.03
C LYS A 67 -0.71 -3.97 7.45
N ALA A 68 -0.04 -3.29 8.37
CA ALA A 68 -0.40 -1.93 8.80
C ALA A 68 -0.29 -0.92 7.64
N THR A 69 0.78 -1.01 6.86
CA THR A 69 0.98 -0.18 5.66
C THR A 69 -0.13 -0.39 4.64
N ALA A 70 -0.50 -1.65 4.37
CA ALA A 70 -1.59 -1.97 3.44
C ALA A 70 -2.93 -1.36 3.90
N ARG A 71 -3.24 -1.42 5.21
CA ARG A 71 -4.44 -0.79 5.79
C ARG A 71 -4.43 0.73 5.68
N MET A 72 -3.29 1.36 5.95
CA MET A 72 -3.13 2.80 5.76
C MET A 72 -3.41 3.20 4.30
N LEU A 73 -2.80 2.51 3.33
CA LEU A 73 -2.99 2.80 1.91
C LEU A 73 -4.45 2.60 1.49
N ALA A 74 -5.11 1.54 1.95
CA ALA A 74 -6.53 1.32 1.69
C ALA A 74 -7.41 2.45 2.24
N GLY A 75 -7.13 2.90 3.48
CA GLY A 75 -7.82 4.04 4.08
C GLY A 75 -7.64 5.32 3.27
N LEU A 76 -6.42 5.61 2.79
CA LEU A 76 -6.17 6.76 1.92
C LEU A 76 -6.97 6.68 0.62
N ILE A 77 -6.98 5.52 -0.04
CA ILE A 77 -7.73 5.33 -1.29
C ILE A 77 -9.22 5.64 -1.08
N ILE A 78 -9.84 5.06 -0.06
CA ILE A 78 -11.26 5.27 0.22
C ILE A 78 -11.55 6.74 0.50
N ASN A 79 -10.75 7.42 1.32
CA ASN A 79 -11.00 8.83 1.66
C ASN A 79 -10.70 9.81 0.51
N LEU A 80 -9.81 9.47 -0.42
CA LEU A 80 -9.50 10.31 -1.58
C LEU A 80 -10.44 10.09 -2.76
N THR A 81 -11.21 8.99 -2.75
CA THR A 81 -12.16 8.62 -3.81
C THR A 81 -13.62 8.63 -3.35
N ALA A 82 -13.86 8.95 -2.07
CA ALA A 82 -15.17 9.29 -1.50
C ALA A 82 -15.63 10.64 -2.02
#